data_AF-A0A7M2WZF2-F1
#
_entry.id   AF-A0A7M2WZF2-F1
#
_cell.length_a   1.000
_cell.length_b   1.000
_cell.length_c   1.000
_cell.angle_alpha   90.00
_cell.angle_beta   90.00
_cell.angle_gamma   90.00
#
_symmetry.space_group_name_H-M   'P 1'
#
loop_
_entity.id
_entity.type
_entity.pdbx_description
1 polymer ?
#
loop_
_entity_poly.entity_id
_entity_poly.type
_entity_poly.pdbx_seq_one_letter_code
_entity_poly.pdbx_strand_id
1 'polypeptide(L)'
;MSQTELTAEKTSLRKQVQDLLVAEDRMSLAGSLGMFLVGLAWCLGVGIVLASLLWFVVPLGWSWIRWFGIYWLVLIPLLVWHERKNRKDYVVRSLTEDDGTPYTAGEAASDSIKLQAAGFAMLLTWGPRQLLDGFAAIRGRKSGDRSARFKRAAQAVLELGKYSSGVEIKQIMRPPENMPVFIAALDWLDKHDYIGRSSDGERLWLSTIGRKKLTDKGVVLKIVLV
;
A
#
# COMPACT_ATOMS: atom_id res chain seq x y z
N MET A 1 35.81 27.09 8.06
CA MET A 1 34.99 25.99 8.61
C MET A 1 35.86 24.76 8.68
N SER A 2 36.07 24.20 9.87
CA SER A 2 36.98 23.07 10.08
C SER A 2 36.37 21.78 9.51
N GLN A 3 37.19 20.81 9.09
CA GLN A 3 36.69 19.52 8.56
C GLN A 3 35.81 18.77 9.58
N THR A 4 36.03 18.99 10.87
CA THR A 4 35.24 18.44 11.98
C THR A 4 33.85 19.06 12.10
N GLU A 5 33.70 20.36 11.82
CA GLU A 5 32.38 21.01 11.78
C GLU A 5 31.52 20.48 10.62
N LEU A 6 32.13 20.28 9.45
CA LEU A 6 31.47 19.75 8.25
C LEU A 6 30.97 18.31 8.42
N THR A 7 31.72 17.47 9.16
CA THR A 7 31.29 16.08 9.43
C THR A 7 30.20 16.02 10.48
N ALA A 8 30.23 16.89 11.49
CA ALA A 8 29.18 17.02 12.49
C ALA A 8 27.85 17.48 11.87
N GLU A 9 27.88 18.48 10.99
CA GLU A 9 26.68 18.99 10.28
C GLU A 9 26.03 17.90 9.43
N LYS A 10 26.82 17.18 8.62
CA LYS A 10 26.31 16.08 7.77
C LYS A 10 25.67 14.95 8.59
N THR A 11 26.25 14.64 9.75
CA THR A 11 25.73 13.58 10.64
C THR A 11 24.41 14.00 11.27
N SER A 12 24.30 15.27 11.70
CA SER A 12 23.06 15.85 12.22
C SER A 12 21.94 15.81 11.20
N LEU A 13 22.21 16.25 9.97
CA LEU A 13 21.21 16.31 8.90
C LEU A 13 20.73 14.91 8.48
N ARG A 14 21.65 13.93 8.40
CA ARG A 14 21.28 12.53 8.15
C ARG A 14 20.35 11.97 9.22
N LYS A 15 20.63 12.28 10.49
CA LYS A 15 19.80 11.85 11.62
C LYS A 15 18.40 12.50 11.55
N GLN A 16 18.32 13.79 11.27
CA GLN A 16 17.05 14.50 11.10
C GLN A 16 16.18 13.89 10.00
N VAL A 17 16.75 13.63 8.82
CA VAL A 17 16.02 12.98 7.71
C VAL A 17 15.58 11.57 8.12
N GLN A 18 16.46 10.80 8.77
CA GLN A 18 16.09 9.47 9.23
C GLN A 18 14.93 9.50 10.24
N ASP A 19 14.97 10.39 11.23
CA ASP A 19 13.94 10.52 12.25
C ASP A 19 12.59 10.95 11.65
N LEU A 20 12.64 11.84 10.65
CA LEU A 20 11.49 12.27 9.86
C LEU A 20 10.84 11.11 9.10
N LEU A 21 11.65 10.30 8.40
CA LEU A 21 11.16 9.14 7.66
C LEU A 21 10.56 8.09 8.61
N VAL A 22 11.17 7.89 9.79
CA VAL A 22 10.66 7.00 10.83
C VAL A 22 9.33 7.50 11.40
N ALA A 23 9.18 8.80 11.63
CA ALA A 23 7.93 9.39 12.11
C ALA A 23 6.78 9.22 11.10
N GLU A 24 7.06 9.45 9.82
CA GLU A 24 6.07 9.25 8.75
C GLU A 24 5.69 7.77 8.59
N ASP A 25 6.66 6.86 8.74
CA ASP A 25 6.38 5.43 8.73
C ASP A 25 5.50 5.00 9.91
N ARG A 26 5.63 5.64 11.09
CA ARG A 26 4.73 5.38 12.24
C ARG A 26 3.30 5.85 11.96
N MET A 27 3.13 7.00 11.31
CA MET A 27 1.81 7.50 10.92
C MET A 27 1.15 6.60 9.88
N SER A 28 1.90 6.16 8.86
CA SER A 28 1.38 5.21 7.88
C SER A 28 1.10 3.83 8.47
N LEU A 29 1.83 3.44 9.53
CA LEU A 29 1.54 2.21 10.27
C LEU A 29 0.20 2.31 11.01
N ALA A 30 -0.08 3.43 11.68
CA ALA A 30 -1.37 3.68 12.31
C ALA A 30 -2.50 3.62 11.28
N GLY A 31 -2.31 4.20 10.08
CA GLY A 31 -3.26 4.08 8.97
C GLY A 31 -3.48 2.63 8.52
N SER A 32 -2.41 1.85 8.35
CA SER A 32 -2.51 0.44 7.96
C SER A 32 -3.16 -0.45 9.03
N LEU A 33 -2.91 -0.16 10.30
CA LEU A 33 -3.54 -0.85 11.42
C LEU A 33 -5.02 -0.48 11.50
N GLY A 34 -5.36 0.78 11.25
CA GLY A 34 -6.74 1.24 11.11
C GLY A 34 -7.48 0.49 10.01
N MET A 35 -6.89 0.41 8.81
CA MET A 35 -7.47 -0.37 7.70
C MET A 35 -7.63 -1.86 8.06
N PHE A 36 -6.66 -2.45 8.74
CA PHE A 36 -6.77 -3.83 9.23
C PHE A 36 -7.94 -4.02 10.21
N LEU A 37 -8.07 -3.13 11.19
CA LEU A 37 -9.15 -3.20 12.19
C LEU A 37 -10.53 -2.96 11.57
N VAL A 38 -10.62 -2.01 10.62
CA VAL A 38 -11.85 -1.77 9.86
C VAL A 38 -12.21 -2.98 9.01
N GLY A 39 -11.25 -3.59 8.32
CA GLY A 39 -11.46 -4.82 7.56
C GLY A 39 -11.89 -5.99 8.44
N LEU A 40 -11.29 -6.12 9.63
CA LEU A 40 -11.68 -7.14 10.61
C LEU A 40 -13.11 -6.93 11.12
N ALA A 41 -13.45 -5.71 11.53
CA ALA A 41 -14.79 -5.35 11.99
C ALA A 41 -15.84 -5.61 10.90
N TRP A 42 -15.50 -5.29 9.64
CA TRP A 42 -16.34 -5.58 8.49
C TRP A 42 -16.59 -7.08 8.30
N CYS A 43 -15.52 -7.89 8.29
CA CYS A 43 -15.64 -9.34 8.18
C CYS A 43 -16.47 -9.95 9.32
N LEU A 44 -16.29 -9.46 10.54
CA LEU A 44 -17.08 -9.91 11.69
C LEU A 44 -18.57 -9.54 11.53
N GLY A 45 -18.86 -8.28 11.18
CA GLY A 45 -20.23 -7.79 11.00
C GLY A 45 -20.96 -8.54 9.89
N VAL A 46 -20.35 -8.64 8.71
CA VAL A 46 -20.91 -9.38 7.58
C VAL A 46 -21.10 -10.86 7.92
N GLY A 47 -20.13 -11.47 8.60
CA GLY A 47 -20.23 -12.86 9.06
C GLY A 47 -21.41 -13.09 10.01
N ILE A 48 -21.64 -12.18 10.97
CA ILE A 48 -22.77 -12.26 11.92
C ILE A 48 -24.11 -12.17 11.18
N VAL A 49 -24.23 -11.23 10.23
CA VAL A 49 -25.45 -11.05 9.43
C VAL A 49 -25.72 -12.29 8.59
N LEU A 50 -24.71 -12.79 7.86
CA LEU A 50 -24.85 -13.99 7.02
C LEU A 50 -25.16 -15.24 7.85
N ALA A 51 -24.48 -15.44 8.99
CA ALA A 51 -24.75 -16.58 9.87
C ALA A 51 -26.17 -16.55 10.44
N SER A 52 -26.66 -15.36 10.82
CA SER A 52 -28.03 -15.18 11.31
C SER A 52 -29.05 -15.47 10.21
N LEU A 53 -28.86 -14.94 9.00
CA LEU A 53 -29.74 -15.21 7.86
C LEU A 53 -29.79 -16.70 7.52
N LEU A 54 -28.64 -17.36 7.43
CA LEU A 54 -28.57 -18.80 7.12
C LEU A 54 -29.20 -19.66 8.21
N TRP A 55 -29.04 -19.29 9.48
CA TRP A 55 -29.68 -19.99 10.60
C TRP A 55 -31.21 -19.95 10.51
N PHE A 56 -31.80 -18.83 10.07
CA PHE A 56 -33.27 -18.72 9.91
C PHE A 56 -33.78 -19.39 8.63
N VAL A 57 -33.03 -19.31 7.53
CA VAL A 57 -33.50 -19.79 6.21
C VAL A 57 -33.28 -21.28 6.03
N VAL A 58 -32.24 -21.86 6.65
CA VAL A 58 -31.82 -23.23 6.37
C VAL A 58 -32.02 -24.13 7.60
N PRO A 59 -33.09 -24.96 7.64
CA PRO A 59 -33.42 -25.82 8.78
C PRO A 59 -32.56 -27.09 8.80
N LEU A 60 -31.23 -26.94 8.78
CA LEU A 60 -30.27 -28.06 8.83
C LEU A 60 -29.93 -28.50 10.27
N GLY A 61 -30.51 -27.86 11.29
CA GLY A 61 -30.20 -28.13 12.71
C GLY A 61 -28.75 -27.76 13.12
N TRP A 62 -28.01 -27.05 12.27
CA TRP A 62 -26.62 -26.66 12.49
C TRP A 62 -26.52 -25.37 13.28
N SER A 63 -25.83 -25.38 14.43
CA SER A 63 -25.67 -24.20 15.30
C SER A 63 -25.20 -22.93 14.55
N TRP A 64 -25.67 -21.77 14.99
CA TRP A 64 -25.27 -20.45 14.44
C TRP A 64 -23.74 -20.29 14.33
N ILE A 65 -22.99 -20.78 15.33
CA ILE A 65 -21.53 -20.76 15.35
C ILE A 65 -20.92 -21.55 14.19
N ARG A 66 -21.55 -22.66 13.75
CA ARG A 66 -21.06 -23.43 12.59
C ARG A 66 -21.22 -22.63 11.30
N TRP A 67 -22.34 -21.95 11.10
CA TRP A 67 -22.53 -21.06 9.94
C TRP A 67 -21.52 -19.92 9.92
N PHE A 68 -21.29 -19.29 11.06
CA PHE A 68 -20.25 -18.28 11.21
C PHE A 68 -18.84 -18.84 10.92
N GLY A 69 -18.55 -20.06 11.39
CA GLY A 69 -17.30 -20.77 11.11
C GLY A 69 -17.11 -21.07 9.62
N ILE A 70 -18.16 -21.49 8.91
CA ILE A 70 -18.11 -21.75 7.46
C ILE A 70 -17.82 -20.46 6.69
N TYR A 71 -18.45 -19.35 7.06
CA TYR A 71 -18.14 -18.05 6.49
C TYR A 71 -16.65 -17.72 6.61
N TRP A 72 -16.07 -17.90 7.79
CA TRP A 72 -14.66 -17.62 8.05
C TRP A 72 -13.69 -18.59 7.36
N LEU A 73 -13.98 -19.89 7.38
CA LEU A 73 -13.07 -20.94 6.92
C LEU A 73 -13.19 -21.24 5.42
N VAL A 74 -14.35 -21.02 4.82
CA VAL A 74 -14.62 -21.36 3.43
C VAL A 74 -14.83 -20.10 2.61
N LEU A 75 -15.78 -19.24 3.01
CA LEU A 75 -16.19 -18.12 2.17
C LEU A 75 -15.08 -17.06 2.06
N ILE A 76 -14.44 -16.66 3.16
CA ILE A 76 -13.36 -15.67 3.13
C ILE A 76 -12.18 -16.15 2.25
N PRO A 77 -11.61 -17.35 2.43
CA PRO A 77 -10.53 -17.84 1.55
C PRO A 77 -10.94 -17.94 0.08
N LEU A 78 -12.18 -18.37 -0.19
CA LEU A 78 -12.72 -18.44 -1.55
C LEU A 78 -12.81 -17.04 -2.19
N LEU A 79 -13.32 -16.05 -1.46
CA LEU A 79 -13.43 -14.66 -1.90
C LEU A 79 -12.04 -14.07 -2.20
N VAL A 80 -11.07 -14.30 -1.31
CA VAL A 80 -9.68 -13.87 -1.49
C VAL A 80 -9.04 -14.52 -2.71
N TRP A 81 -9.25 -15.82 -2.90
CA TRP A 81 -8.74 -16.55 -4.06
C TRP A 81 -9.32 -16.00 -5.36
N HIS A 82 -10.64 -15.75 -5.36
CA HIS A 82 -11.34 -15.17 -6.50
C HIS A 82 -10.81 -13.75 -6.80
N GLU A 83 -10.64 -12.90 -5.79
CA GLU A 83 -10.07 -11.55 -5.95
C GLU A 83 -8.66 -11.59 -6.55
N ARG A 84 -7.80 -12.49 -6.07
CA ARG A 84 -6.44 -12.67 -6.62
C ARG A 84 -6.47 -13.08 -8.10
N LYS A 85 -7.41 -13.94 -8.49
CA LYS A 85 -7.57 -14.38 -9.87
C LYS A 85 -8.05 -13.25 -10.79
N ASN A 86 -8.93 -12.38 -10.29
CA ASN A 86 -9.60 -11.34 -11.09
C ASN A 86 -9.03 -9.93 -10.93
N ARG A 87 -7.89 -9.76 -10.25
CA ARG A 87 -7.11 -8.51 -10.18
C ARG A 87 -7.91 -7.25 -9.78
N LYS A 88 -8.92 -7.38 -8.93
CA LYS A 88 -9.65 -6.25 -8.31
C LYS A 88 -10.61 -5.46 -9.24
N ASP A 89 -10.85 -5.93 -10.48
CA ASP A 89 -11.63 -5.19 -11.49
C ASP A 89 -13.04 -5.75 -11.73
N TYR A 90 -13.76 -6.16 -10.69
CA TYR A 90 -15.12 -6.70 -10.87
C TYR A 90 -16.09 -5.69 -11.47
N VAL A 91 -16.15 -4.49 -10.88
CA VAL A 91 -17.04 -3.42 -11.34
C VAL A 91 -16.60 -2.87 -12.69
N VAL A 92 -15.29 -2.70 -12.88
CA VAL A 92 -14.73 -2.23 -14.15
C VAL A 92 -15.07 -3.22 -15.25
N ARG A 93 -14.81 -4.53 -15.07
CA ARG A 93 -15.19 -5.55 -16.06
C ARG A 93 -16.69 -5.60 -16.32
N SER A 94 -17.53 -5.56 -15.29
CA SER A 94 -18.98 -5.57 -15.51
C SER A 94 -19.47 -4.32 -16.26
N LEU A 95 -18.73 -3.20 -16.21
CA LEU A 95 -19.06 -1.98 -16.93
C LEU A 95 -18.41 -1.91 -18.32
N THR A 96 -17.26 -2.53 -18.56
CA THR A 96 -16.59 -2.56 -19.89
C THR A 96 -16.95 -3.75 -20.75
N GLU A 97 -17.47 -4.85 -20.19
CA GLU A 97 -17.96 -5.98 -20.99
C GLU A 97 -19.40 -5.72 -21.54
N ASP A 98 -20.12 -4.73 -21.02
CA ASP A 98 -21.50 -4.35 -21.43
C ASP A 98 -21.52 -3.13 -22.39
N ASP A 99 -20.61 -3.05 -23.37
CA ASP A 99 -20.59 -2.00 -24.40
C ASP A 99 -21.80 -2.04 -25.37
N GLY A 100 -22.78 -2.92 -25.14
CA GLY A 100 -24.00 -3.04 -25.94
C GLY A 100 -25.21 -2.46 -25.21
N THR A 101 -25.90 -1.49 -25.82
CA THR A 101 -27.23 -1.09 -25.35
C THR A 101 -28.17 -2.31 -25.36
N PRO A 102 -28.85 -2.66 -24.25
CA PRO A 102 -29.71 -3.84 -24.22
C PRO A 102 -30.83 -3.68 -25.25
N TYR A 103 -30.97 -4.65 -26.15
CA TYR A 103 -31.96 -4.62 -27.24
C TYR A 103 -33.31 -5.19 -26.79
N THR A 104 -33.35 -5.89 -25.65
CA THR A 104 -34.56 -6.48 -25.08
C THR A 104 -34.72 -6.22 -23.58
N ALA A 105 -35.96 -6.28 -23.08
CA ALA A 105 -36.24 -6.16 -21.65
C ALA A 105 -35.60 -7.29 -20.81
N GLY A 106 -35.39 -8.47 -21.40
CA GLY A 106 -34.70 -9.59 -20.77
C GLY A 106 -33.20 -9.35 -20.60
N GLU A 107 -32.55 -8.72 -21.59
CA GLU A 107 -31.15 -8.28 -21.49
C GLU A 107 -30.97 -7.20 -20.43
N ALA A 108 -31.84 -6.19 -20.41
CA ALA A 108 -31.82 -5.14 -19.38
C ALA A 108 -31.99 -5.71 -17.95
N ALA A 109 -32.85 -6.71 -17.78
CA ALA A 109 -32.99 -7.41 -16.50
C ALA A 109 -31.74 -8.21 -16.13
N SER A 110 -31.13 -8.92 -17.09
CA SER A 110 -29.88 -9.66 -16.91
C SER A 110 -28.72 -8.74 -16.50
N ASP A 111 -28.56 -7.59 -17.17
CA ASP A 111 -27.49 -6.63 -16.88
C ASP A 111 -27.70 -5.98 -15.51
N SER A 112 -28.95 -5.71 -15.12
CA SER A 112 -29.26 -5.25 -13.76
C SER A 112 -28.87 -6.26 -12.68
N ILE A 113 -29.06 -7.56 -12.94
CA ILE A 113 -28.67 -8.64 -12.02
C ILE A 113 -27.15 -8.77 -11.95
N LYS A 114 -26.44 -8.69 -13.10
CA LYS A 114 -24.97 -8.68 -13.15
C LYS A 114 -24.40 -7.53 -12.34
N LEU A 115 -24.93 -6.32 -12.51
CA LEU A 115 -24.47 -5.13 -11.79
C LEU A 115 -24.72 -5.26 -10.29
N GLN A 116 -25.89 -5.76 -9.88
CA GLN A 116 -26.18 -6.06 -8.47
C GLN A 116 -25.22 -7.11 -7.92
N ALA A 117 -24.98 -8.20 -8.65
CA ALA A 117 -24.04 -9.24 -8.26
C ALA A 117 -22.60 -8.70 -8.14
N ALA A 118 -22.17 -7.82 -9.04
CA ALA A 118 -20.88 -7.13 -8.97
C ALA A 118 -20.78 -6.22 -7.74
N GLY A 119 -21.84 -5.47 -7.43
CA GLY A 119 -21.94 -4.65 -6.23
C GLY A 119 -21.86 -5.48 -4.94
N PHE A 120 -22.60 -6.58 -4.87
CA PHE A 120 -22.53 -7.53 -3.75
C PHE A 120 -21.14 -8.17 -3.63
N ALA A 121 -20.53 -8.58 -4.74
CA ALA A 121 -19.17 -9.13 -4.74
C ALA A 121 -18.15 -8.10 -4.23
N MET A 122 -18.27 -6.83 -4.65
CA MET A 122 -17.42 -5.75 -4.15
C MET A 122 -17.58 -5.54 -2.64
N LEU A 123 -18.82 -5.54 -2.14
CA LEU A 123 -19.13 -5.37 -0.73
C LEU A 123 -18.63 -6.53 0.14
N LEU A 124 -18.77 -7.77 -0.34
CA LEU A 124 -18.28 -8.97 0.33
C LEU A 124 -16.76 -9.10 0.31
N THR A 125 -16.09 -8.64 -0.75
CA THR A 125 -14.62 -8.69 -0.87
C THR A 125 -13.90 -7.52 -0.20
N TRP A 126 -14.59 -6.40 0.05
CA TRP A 126 -13.98 -5.20 0.63
C TRP A 126 -13.30 -5.46 1.99
N GLY A 127 -13.99 -6.09 2.94
CA GLY A 127 -13.41 -6.41 4.25
C GLY A 127 -12.17 -7.30 4.16
N PRO A 128 -12.25 -8.48 3.51
CA PRO A 128 -11.10 -9.35 3.29
C PRO A 128 -9.92 -8.62 2.62
N ARG A 129 -10.18 -7.76 1.65
CA ARG A 129 -9.16 -6.95 0.98
C ARG A 129 -8.46 -6.00 1.95
N GLN A 130 -9.21 -5.23 2.75
CA GLN A 130 -8.64 -4.33 3.76
C GLN A 130 -7.82 -5.09 4.81
N LEU A 131 -8.30 -6.27 5.22
CA LEU A 131 -7.61 -7.15 6.15
C LEU A 131 -6.28 -7.64 5.57
N LEU A 132 -6.26 -8.06 4.30
CA LEU A 132 -5.05 -8.51 3.62
C LEU A 132 -4.06 -7.36 3.36
N ASP A 133 -4.54 -6.22 2.88
CA ASP A 133 -3.71 -5.04 2.61
C ASP A 133 -3.07 -4.53 3.92
N GLY A 134 -3.85 -4.50 5.02
CA GLY A 134 -3.36 -4.20 6.36
C GLY A 134 -2.35 -5.23 6.88
N PHE A 135 -2.65 -6.52 6.75
CA PHE A 135 -1.75 -7.59 7.18
C PHE A 135 -0.43 -7.60 6.39
N ALA A 136 -0.49 -7.43 5.07
CA ALA A 136 0.69 -7.33 4.22
C ALA A 136 1.54 -6.10 4.59
N ALA A 137 0.89 -4.95 4.85
CA ALA A 137 1.58 -3.75 5.31
C ALA A 137 2.28 -3.96 6.67
N ILE A 138 1.65 -4.67 7.60
CA ILE A 138 2.24 -4.98 8.91
C ILE A 138 3.37 -6.01 8.79
N ARG A 139 3.17 -7.09 8.02
CA ARG A 139 4.14 -8.18 7.85
C ARG A 139 5.39 -7.71 7.12
N GLY A 140 5.24 -6.94 6.03
CA GLY A 140 6.37 -6.37 5.28
C GLY A 140 7.21 -5.37 6.08
N ARG A 141 6.72 -4.91 7.23
CA ARG A 141 7.42 -3.97 8.12
C ARG A 141 8.13 -4.63 9.31
N LYS A 142 7.86 -5.90 9.62
CA LYS A 142 8.52 -6.65 10.70
C LYS A 142 9.92 -7.18 10.32
N SER A 143 10.38 -6.99 9.08
CA SER A 143 11.74 -7.35 8.70
C SER A 143 12.77 -6.60 9.57
N GLY A 144 13.77 -7.33 10.09
CA GLY A 144 14.89 -6.77 10.86
C GLY A 144 15.65 -5.67 10.11
N ASP A 145 15.49 -5.60 8.78
CA ASP A 145 16.13 -4.61 7.92
C ASP A 145 15.47 -3.23 7.95
N ARG A 146 14.40 -3.00 8.73
CA ARG A 146 13.69 -1.72 8.77
C ARG A 146 14.62 -0.53 9.08
N SER A 147 15.51 -0.69 10.05
CA SER A 147 16.49 0.36 10.41
C SER A 147 17.50 0.60 9.28
N ALA A 148 18.01 -0.47 8.67
CA ALA A 148 18.94 -0.40 7.54
C ALA A 148 18.28 0.29 6.33
N ARG A 149 17.02 -0.06 6.03
CA ARG A 149 16.21 0.54 4.98
C ARG A 149 16.04 2.05 5.18
N PHE A 150 15.70 2.52 6.38
CA PHE A 150 15.55 3.96 6.63
C PHE A 150 16.87 4.72 6.60
N LYS A 151 17.93 4.15 7.15
CA LYS A 151 19.29 4.72 7.04
C LYS A 151 19.70 4.88 5.58
N ARG A 152 19.32 3.92 4.73
CA ARG A 152 19.60 3.96 3.30
C ARG A 152 18.70 4.92 2.54
N ALA A 153 17.39 4.92 2.82
CA ALA A 153 16.45 5.87 2.24
C ALA A 153 16.87 7.32 2.52
N ALA A 154 17.24 7.63 3.77
CA ALA A 154 17.77 8.95 4.13
C ALA A 154 19.02 9.29 3.31
N GLN A 155 19.94 8.33 3.15
CA GLN A 155 21.14 8.55 2.36
C GLN A 155 20.84 8.78 0.87
N ALA A 156 19.92 8.02 0.29
CA ALA A 156 19.49 8.19 -1.10
C ALA A 156 18.85 9.56 -1.32
N VAL A 157 18.00 10.03 -0.39
CA VAL A 157 17.41 11.38 -0.42
C VAL A 157 18.49 12.46 -0.39
N LEU A 158 19.51 12.31 0.46
CA LEU A 158 20.63 13.26 0.53
C LEU A 158 21.53 13.23 -0.70
N GLU A 159 21.74 12.05 -1.29
CA GLU A 159 22.48 11.92 -2.55
C GLU A 159 21.70 12.58 -3.68
N LEU A 160 20.40 12.30 -3.81
CA LEU A 160 19.52 12.93 -4.80
C LEU A 160 19.38 14.44 -4.59
N GLY A 161 19.35 14.92 -3.34
CA GLY A 161 19.25 16.34 -3.03
C GLY A 161 20.46 17.18 -3.48
N LYS A 162 21.61 16.55 -3.74
CA LYS A 162 22.78 17.22 -4.33
C LYS A 162 22.64 17.49 -5.81
N TYR A 163 21.79 16.71 -6.49
CA TYR A 163 21.59 16.81 -7.92
C TYR A 163 20.25 17.50 -8.21
N SER A 164 20.27 18.52 -9.06
CA SER A 164 19.05 19.18 -9.52
C SER A 164 18.29 18.32 -10.53
N SER A 165 19.01 17.51 -11.32
CA SER A 165 18.53 16.62 -12.38
C SER A 165 18.44 15.15 -11.97
N GLY A 166 17.75 14.33 -12.77
CA GLY A 166 17.69 12.88 -12.58
C GLY A 166 19.07 12.22 -12.60
N VAL A 167 19.30 11.33 -11.63
CA VAL A 167 20.53 10.59 -11.40
C VAL A 167 20.30 9.13 -11.70
N GLU A 168 21.25 8.46 -12.34
CA GLU A 168 21.16 7.04 -12.62
C GLU A 168 21.22 6.21 -11.34
N ILE A 169 20.39 5.17 -11.24
CA ILE A 169 20.35 4.27 -10.07
C ILE A 169 21.74 3.69 -9.77
N LYS A 170 22.51 3.37 -10.82
CA LYS A 170 23.87 2.83 -10.72
C LYS A 170 24.85 3.78 -10.00
N GLN A 171 24.65 5.09 -10.09
CA GLN A 171 25.49 6.10 -9.43
C GLN A 171 25.13 6.28 -7.95
N ILE A 172 23.88 5.99 -7.59
CA ILE A 172 23.40 6.05 -6.20
C ILE A 172 23.79 4.77 -5.47
N MET A 173 23.74 3.62 -6.15
CA MET A 173 24.10 2.32 -5.60
C MET A 173 25.58 2.24 -5.22
N ARG A 174 25.90 1.77 -4.00
CA ARG A 174 27.29 1.60 -3.55
C ARG A 174 27.67 0.12 -3.49
N PRO A 175 28.70 -0.37 -4.17
CA PRO A 175 29.22 -1.71 -3.90
C PRO A 175 29.91 -1.76 -2.51
N PRO A 176 29.73 -2.81 -1.66
CA PRO A 176 28.93 -4.02 -1.77
C PRO A 176 27.60 -3.94 -1.00
N GLU A 177 26.66 -3.10 -1.44
CA GLU A 177 25.37 -2.89 -0.78
C GLU A 177 24.40 -4.07 -0.98
N ASN A 178 23.59 -4.33 0.05
CA ASN A 178 22.52 -5.31 0.00
C ASN A 178 21.38 -4.80 -0.89
N MET A 179 21.27 -5.36 -2.10
CA MET A 179 20.27 -4.94 -3.10
C MET A 179 18.82 -4.99 -2.62
N PRO A 180 18.36 -6.07 -1.95
CA PRO A 180 17.03 -6.09 -1.32
C PRO A 180 16.72 -4.87 -0.43
N VAL A 181 17.67 -4.43 0.39
CA VAL A 181 17.50 -3.28 1.29
C VAL A 181 17.42 -1.98 0.50
N PHE A 182 18.26 -1.84 -0.52
CA PHE A 182 18.28 -0.66 -1.39
C PHE A 182 16.98 -0.52 -2.19
N ILE A 183 16.53 -1.60 -2.84
CA ILE A 183 15.26 -1.63 -3.59
C ILE A 183 14.09 -1.31 -2.65
N ALA A 184 14.04 -1.94 -1.47
CA ALA A 184 12.99 -1.67 -0.49
C ALA A 184 13.01 -0.21 0.01
N ALA A 185 14.18 0.42 0.09
CA ALA A 185 14.32 1.83 0.46
C ALA A 185 13.77 2.74 -0.65
N LEU A 186 14.09 2.45 -1.92
CA LEU A 186 13.59 3.19 -3.06
C LEU A 186 12.07 3.06 -3.22
N ASP A 187 11.53 1.84 -3.13
CA ASP A 187 10.08 1.62 -3.22
C ASP A 187 9.32 2.32 -2.08
N TRP A 188 9.91 2.38 -0.89
CA TRP A 188 9.32 3.16 0.21
C TRP A 188 9.29 4.65 -0.11
N LEU A 189 10.38 5.21 -0.66
CA LEU A 189 10.47 6.62 -1.02
C LEU A 189 9.50 6.99 -2.14
N ASP A 190 9.37 6.13 -3.15
CA ASP A 190 8.46 6.29 -4.29
C ASP A 190 7.00 6.30 -3.80
N LYS A 191 6.63 5.33 -2.96
CA LYS A 191 5.28 5.24 -2.36
C LYS A 191 4.87 6.45 -1.51
N HIS A 192 5.84 7.22 -0.99
CA HIS A 192 5.58 8.42 -0.19
C HIS A 192 5.88 9.72 -0.96
N ASP A 193 5.98 9.64 -2.29
CA ASP A 193 6.22 10.75 -3.22
C ASP A 193 7.51 11.53 -2.92
N TYR A 194 8.52 10.91 -2.32
CA TYR A 194 9.81 11.58 -2.08
C TYR A 194 10.65 11.63 -3.35
N ILE A 195 10.58 10.59 -4.17
CA ILE A 195 11.35 10.46 -5.41
C ILE A 195 10.40 10.33 -6.59
N GLY A 196 10.85 10.79 -7.76
CA GLY A 196 10.28 10.43 -9.04
C GLY A 196 11.19 9.43 -9.74
N ARG A 197 10.59 8.50 -10.48
CA ARG A 197 11.30 7.51 -11.30
C ARG A 197 11.00 7.77 -12.77
N SER A 198 12.01 7.64 -13.62
CA SER A 198 11.86 7.71 -15.07
C SER A 198 11.02 6.54 -15.58
N SER A 199 10.38 6.69 -16.74
CA SER A 199 9.56 5.65 -17.37
C SER A 199 10.34 4.37 -17.68
N ASP A 200 11.64 4.50 -17.94
CA ASP A 200 12.58 3.39 -18.13
C ASP A 200 13.06 2.75 -16.82
N GLY A 201 12.79 3.39 -15.67
CA GLY A 201 13.26 2.96 -14.37
C GLY A 201 14.73 3.22 -14.09
N GLU A 202 15.50 3.84 -14.99
CA GLU A 202 16.96 3.96 -14.86
C GLU A 202 17.39 5.19 -14.05
N ARG A 203 16.55 6.23 -14.06
CA ARG A 203 16.83 7.53 -13.41
C ARG A 203 15.87 7.82 -12.27
N LEU A 204 16.43 8.42 -11.22
CA LEU A 204 15.71 8.88 -10.05
C LEU A 204 16.00 10.35 -9.80
N TRP A 205 15.00 11.12 -9.41
CA TRP A 205 15.18 12.48 -8.91
C TRP A 205 14.37 12.68 -7.65
N LEU A 206 14.73 13.69 -6.87
CA LEU A 206 13.91 14.12 -5.74
C LEU A 206 12.69 14.86 -6.29
N SER A 207 11.47 14.37 -5.99
CA SER A 207 10.24 14.95 -6.51
C SER A 207 10.03 16.36 -5.93
N THR A 208 9.25 17.20 -6.63
CA THR A 208 8.91 18.54 -6.13
C THR A 208 8.15 18.47 -4.79
N ILE A 209 7.28 17.46 -4.64
CA ILE A 209 6.52 17.22 -3.42
C ILE A 209 7.46 16.79 -2.29
N GLY A 210 8.41 15.90 -2.57
CA GLY A 210 9.44 15.44 -1.63
C GLY A 210 10.33 16.56 -1.14
N ARG A 211 10.79 17.45 -2.05
CA ARG A 211 11.55 18.66 -1.70
C ARG A 211 10.77 19.54 -0.72
N LYS A 212 9.51 19.83 -1.05
CA LYS A 212 8.63 20.64 -0.20
C LYS A 212 8.46 20.01 1.19
N LYS A 213 8.15 18.70 1.26
CA LYS A 213 8.03 17.97 2.54
C LYS A 213 9.28 18.06 3.42
N LEU A 214 10.47 18.01 2.82
CA LEU A 214 11.73 18.13 3.55
C LEU A 214 11.94 19.56 4.06
N THR A 215 11.68 20.57 3.23
CA THR A 215 11.81 21.98 3.60
C THR A 215 10.80 22.39 4.68
N ASP A 216 9.53 21.99 4.55
CA ASP A 216 8.47 22.29 5.53
C ASP A 216 8.80 21.72 6.92
N LYS A 217 9.57 20.63 6.98
CA LYS A 217 10.02 19.99 8.22
C LYS A 217 11.40 20.49 8.69
N GLY A 218 11.90 21.60 8.14
CA GLY A 218 13.13 22.25 8.56
C GLY A 218 14.42 21.64 8.00
N VAL A 219 14.33 20.67 7.07
CA VAL A 219 15.50 20.13 6.38
C VAL A 219 15.83 21.03 5.19
N VAL A 220 16.73 21.97 5.42
CA VAL A 220 17.27 22.82 4.35
C VAL A 220 18.33 22.02 3.60
N LEU A 221 17.92 21.39 2.49
CA LEU A 221 18.87 20.91 1.50
C LEU A 221 19.51 22.15 0.87
N LYS A 222 20.71 22.54 1.35
CA LYS A 222 21.53 23.51 0.64
C LYS A 222 21.85 22.90 -0.72
N ILE A 223 21.08 23.28 -1.73
CA ILE A 223 21.41 23.03 -3.13
C ILE A 223 22.70 23.81 -3.33
N VAL A 224 23.82 23.10 -3.33
CA VAL A 224 25.08 23.68 -3.78
C VAL A 224 24.91 23.77 -5.29
N LEU A 225 24.40 24.91 -5.75
CA LEU A 225 24.54 25.32 -7.15
C LEU A 225 26.05 25.53 -7.34
N VAL A 226 26.73 24.48 -7.80
CA VAL A 226 28.07 24.57 -8.38
C VAL A 226 27.89 24.87 -9.86
#